data_AF-A0A7J9JET4-F1
#
_entry.id   AF-A0A7J9JET4-F1
#
_cell.length_a   1.000
_cell.length_b   1.000
_cell.length_c   1.000
_cell.angle_alpha   90.00
_cell.angle_beta   90.00
_cell.angle_gamma   90.00
#
_symmetry.space_group_name_H-M   'P 1'
#
loop_
_entity.id
_entity.type
_entity.pdbx_description
1 polymer ?
#
loop_
_entity_poly.entity_id
_entity_poly.type
_entity_poly.pdbx_seq_one_letter_code
_entity_poly.pdbx_strand_id
1 'polypeptide(L)'
;MDGKKLEYKGEDALKEIEKLTTTAGDVQYGILKEILKRNAETEYLNKYMNGSIDVSQFKSCVPVITYKNIYPYIQRIANGEDSSLITGQPITEILC
;
A
#
# COMPACT_ATOMS: atom_id res chain seq x y z
N MET A 1 1.52 -7.57 12.29
CA MET A 1 1.46 -6.40 13.18
C MET A 1 0.33 -6.68 14.14
N ASP A 2 0.65 -6.81 15.43
CA ASP A 2 -0.34 -7.12 16.46
C ASP A 2 -1.42 -6.04 16.46
N GLY A 3 -2.67 -6.46 16.35
CA GLY A 3 -3.86 -5.61 16.32
C GLY A 3 -4.17 -4.90 17.64
N LYS A 4 -3.16 -4.41 18.35
CA LYS A 4 -3.35 -3.54 19.50
C LYS A 4 -3.93 -2.22 19.00
N LYS A 5 -5.17 -1.96 19.39
CA LYS A 5 -5.84 -0.67 19.28
C LYS A 5 -4.92 0.38 19.92
N LEU A 6 -4.34 1.24 19.09
CA LEU A 6 -3.51 2.34 19.56
C LEU A 6 -4.45 3.39 20.16
N GLU A 7 -4.62 3.37 21.49
CA GLU A 7 -5.25 4.48 22.20
C GLU A 7 -4.26 5.62 22.34
N TYR A 8 -4.06 6.36 21.25
CA TYR A 8 -3.32 7.61 21.30
C TYR A 8 -4.15 8.65 22.05
N LYS A 9 -3.88 8.82 23.34
CA LYS A 9 -4.50 9.88 24.16
C LYS A 9 -3.42 10.64 24.93
N GLY A 10 -3.58 11.96 25.03
CA GLY A 10 -2.71 12.82 25.83
C GLY A 10 -1.26 12.81 25.33
N GLU A 11 -0.31 12.74 26.25
CA GLU A 11 1.12 12.89 25.96
C GLU A 11 1.67 11.82 25.02
N ASP A 12 1.15 10.59 25.06
CA ASP A 12 1.66 9.51 24.19
C ASP A 12 1.27 9.72 22.73
N ALA A 13 0.10 10.32 22.47
CA ALA A 13 -0.28 10.75 21.13
C ALA A 13 0.66 11.84 20.60
N LEU A 14 0.97 12.82 21.45
CA LEU A 14 1.87 13.92 21.10
C LEU A 14 3.30 13.41 20.82
N LYS A 15 3.82 12.49 21.64
CA LYS A 15 5.12 11.85 21.44
C LYS A 15 5.19 11.07 20.12
N GLU A 16 4.13 10.34 19.77
CA GLU A 16 4.11 9.60 18.50
C GLU A 16 4.03 10.55 17.29
N ILE A 17 3.25 11.63 17.37
CA ILE A 17 3.23 12.67 16.32
C ILE A 17 4.63 13.28 16.15
N GLU A 18 5.28 13.68 17.23
CA GLU A 18 6.62 14.26 17.19
C GLU A 18 7.63 13.30 16.54
N LYS A 19 7.60 12.03 16.96
CA LYS A 19 8.45 10.98 16.40
C LYS A 19 8.19 10.77 14.90
N LEU A 20 6.93 10.64 14.48
CA LEU A 20 6.56 10.39 13.09
C LEU A 20 6.89 11.57 12.17
N THR A 21 6.78 12.79 12.68
CA THR A 21 7.06 14.02 11.91
C THR A 21 8.55 14.33 11.84
N THR A 22 9.32 13.99 12.88
CA THR A 22 10.79 14.17 12.89
C THR A 22 11.49 13.29 11.86
N THR A 23 11.04 12.04 11.68
CA THR A 23 11.68 11.07 10.76
C THR A 23 10.77 10.64 9.62
N ALA A 24 9.91 11.56 9.15
CA ALA A 24 8.89 11.27 8.14
C ALA A 24 9.45 10.61 6.87
N GLY A 25 10.65 10.99 6.42
CA GLY A 25 11.30 10.40 5.25
C GLY A 25 11.59 8.89 5.41
N ASP A 26 12.17 8.50 6.54
CA ASP A 26 12.50 7.10 6.84
C ASP A 26 11.23 6.28 7.07
N VAL A 27 10.25 6.86 7.76
CA VAL A 27 8.94 6.24 7.98
C VAL A 27 8.24 5.96 6.65
N GLN A 28 8.16 6.94 5.75
CA GLN A 28 7.55 6.78 4.43
C GLN A 28 8.29 5.76 3.57
N TYR A 29 9.62 5.76 3.61
CA TYR A 29 10.43 4.77 2.91
C TYR A 29 10.13 3.35 3.39
N GLY A 30 10.05 3.14 4.70
CA GLY A 30 9.69 1.86 5.31
C GLY A 30 8.28 1.39 4.92
N ILE A 31 7.30 2.30 4.98
CA ILE A 31 5.91 2.01 4.58
C ILE A 31 5.85 1.57 3.12
N LEU A 32 6.46 2.33 2.20
CA LEU A 32 6.47 1.98 0.79
C LEU A 32 7.14 0.62 0.55
N LYS A 33 8.27 0.35 1.20
CA LYS A 33 8.95 -0.95 1.07
C LYS A 33 8.07 -2.13 1.48
N GLU A 34 7.32 -1.99 2.57
CA GLU A 34 6.39 -3.04 3.02
C GLU A 34 5.19 -3.20 2.09
N ILE A 35 4.67 -2.11 1.50
CA ILE A 35 3.64 -2.17 0.46
C ILE A 35 4.16 -2.93 -0.76
N LEU A 36 5.37 -2.61 -1.24
CA LEU A 36 5.96 -3.29 -2.39
C LEU A 36 6.18 -4.77 -2.10
N LYS A 37 6.75 -5.11 -0.94
CA LYS A 37 6.99 -6.49 -0.53
C LYS A 37 5.71 -7.32 -0.45
N ARG A 38 4.63 -6.77 0.11
CA ARG A 38 3.35 -7.48 0.23
C ARG A 38 2.69 -7.71 -1.13
N ASN A 39 2.88 -6.81 -2.07
CA ASN A 39 2.12 -6.78 -3.32
C ASN A 39 2.98 -7.14 -4.54
N ALA A 40 4.23 -7.59 -4.36
CA ALA A 40 5.20 -7.84 -5.44
C ALA A 40 4.65 -8.78 -6.52
N GLU A 41 3.89 -9.80 -6.11
CA GLU A 41 3.31 -10.83 -6.99
C GLU A 41 1.92 -10.47 -7.52
N THR A 42 1.38 -9.30 -7.19
CA THR A 42 0.06 -8.89 -7.69
C THR A 42 0.11 -8.58 -9.18
N GLU A 43 -0.99 -8.80 -9.91
CA GLU A 43 -1.05 -8.56 -11.36
C GLU A 43 -0.64 -7.11 -11.70
N TYR A 44 -1.14 -6.14 -10.93
CA TYR A 44 -0.85 -4.73 -11.16
C TYR A 44 0.62 -4.37 -10.93
N LEU A 45 1.21 -4.76 -9.80
CA LEU A 45 2.58 -4.35 -9.49
C LEU A 45 3.59 -5.14 -10.33
N ASN A 46 3.35 -6.44 -10.53
CA ASN A 46 4.24 -7.29 -11.31
C ASN A 46 4.35 -6.83 -12.77
N LYS A 47 3.27 -6.29 -13.35
CA LYS A 47 3.26 -5.67 -14.68
C LYS A 47 4.34 -4.59 -14.89
N TYR A 48 4.71 -3.85 -13.84
CA TYR A 48 5.69 -2.76 -13.92
C TYR A 48 7.02 -3.07 -13.24
N MET A 49 7.00 -3.92 -12.21
CA MET A 49 8.14 -4.15 -11.32
C MET A 49 8.79 -5.52 -11.47
N ASN A 50 8.13 -6.47 -12.15
CA ASN A 50 8.62 -7.85 -12.33
C ASN A 50 9.13 -8.48 -11.02
N GLY A 51 8.31 -8.43 -9.97
CA GLY A 51 8.65 -8.91 -8.62
C GLY A 51 9.62 -8.04 -7.81
N SER A 52 10.13 -6.93 -8.36
CA SER A 52 11.02 -6.03 -7.62
C SER A 52 10.29 -5.27 -6.51
N ILE A 53 11.02 -5.07 -5.40
CA ILE A 53 10.58 -4.28 -4.24
C ILE A 53 11.44 -3.03 -4.02
N ASP A 54 12.26 -2.67 -5.01
CA ASP A 54 13.14 -1.52 -4.93
C ASP A 54 12.37 -0.20 -5.13
N VAL A 55 12.59 0.74 -4.20
CA VAL A 55 11.85 2.02 -4.19
C VAL A 55 12.26 2.92 -5.36
N SER A 56 13.51 2.86 -5.82
CA SER A 56 13.96 3.66 -6.97
C SER A 56 13.37 3.14 -8.28
N GLN A 57 13.24 1.82 -8.41
CA GLN A 57 12.52 1.19 -9.52
C GLN A 57 11.03 1.51 -9.46
N PHE A 58 10.41 1.52 -8.28
CA PHE A 58 9.00 1.93 -8.15
C PHE A 58 8.77 3.32 -8.73
N LYS A 59 9.61 4.29 -8.35
CA LYS A 59 9.52 5.68 -8.81
C LYS A 59 9.70 5.85 -10.33
N SER A 60 10.45 4.97 -10.97
CA SER A 60 10.76 5.06 -12.40
C SER A 60 9.84 4.21 -13.29
N CYS A 61 9.31 3.09 -12.77
CA CYS A 61 8.55 2.12 -13.54
C CYS A 61 7.03 2.20 -13.32
N VAL A 62 6.56 2.55 -12.12
CA VAL A 62 5.12 2.57 -11.83
C VAL A 62 4.52 3.93 -12.21
N PRO A 63 3.53 3.98 -13.12
CA PRO A 63 2.95 5.23 -13.57
C PRO A 63 2.08 5.88 -12.49
N VAL A 64 2.03 7.21 -12.50
CA VAL A 64 0.98 7.97 -11.80
C VAL A 64 -0.32 7.78 -12.57
N ILE A 65 -1.37 7.30 -11.89
CA ILE A 65 -2.64 6.90 -12.51
C ILE A 65 -3.84 7.67 -11.96
N THR A 66 -4.94 7.60 -12.71
CA THR A 66 -6.27 8.05 -12.28
C THR A 66 -7.19 6.86 -12.05
N TYR A 67 -8.40 7.11 -11.50
CA TYR A 67 -9.40 6.07 -11.30
C TYR A 67 -9.72 5.27 -12.58
N LYS A 68 -9.73 5.92 -13.75
CA LYS A 68 -10.01 5.25 -15.03
C LYS A 68 -9.04 4.12 -15.35
N ASN A 69 -7.79 4.21 -14.89
CA ASN A 69 -6.76 3.23 -15.17
C ASN A 69 -6.88 1.98 -14.28
N ILE A 70 -7.35 2.15 -13.04
CA ILE A 70 -7.50 1.04 -12.07
C ILE A 70 -8.90 0.41 -12.12
N TYR A 71 -9.89 1.12 -12.66
CA TYR A 71 -11.29 0.66 -12.75
C TYR A 71 -11.46 -0.75 -13.33
N PRO A 72 -10.75 -1.19 -14.39
CA PRO A 72 -10.88 -2.56 -14.90
C PRO A 72 -10.53 -3.63 -13.87
N TYR A 73 -9.53 -3.39 -13.01
CA TYR A 73 -9.17 -4.31 -11.93
C TYR A 73 -10.27 -4.34 -10.86
N ILE A 74 -10.82 -3.17 -10.50
CA ILE A 74 -11.93 -3.08 -9.53
C ILE A 74 -13.16 -3.84 -10.03
N GLN A 75 -13.53 -3.69 -11.32
CA GLN A 75 -14.66 -4.43 -11.88
C GLN A 75 -14.45 -5.94 -11.84
N ARG A 76 -13.25 -6.42 -12.16
CA ARG A 76 -12.90 -7.84 -12.10
C ARG A 76 -13.03 -8.40 -10.69
N ILE A 77 -12.52 -7.68 -9.68
CA ILE A 77 -12.66 -8.05 -8.27
C ILE A 77 -14.14 -8.05 -7.85
N ALA A 78 -14.90 -7.03 -8.23
CA ALA A 78 -16.33 -6.94 -7.94
C ALA A 78 -17.14 -8.07 -8.59
N ASN A 79 -16.67 -8.60 -9.72
CA ASN A 79 -17.25 -9.75 -10.41
C ASN A 79 -16.77 -11.11 -9.86
N GLY A 80 -15.97 -11.11 -8.78
CA GLY A 80 -15.57 -12.31 -8.06
C GLY A 80 -14.15 -12.83 -8.35
N GLU A 81 -13.32 -12.08 -9.10
CA GLU A 81 -11.89 -12.40 -9.19
C GLU A 81 -11.17 -12.09 -7.86
N ASP A 82 -10.05 -12.78 -7.62
CA ASP A 82 -9.28 -12.67 -6.39
C ASP A 82 -8.62 -11.28 -6.24
N SER A 83 -8.37 -10.87 -4.99
CA SER A 83 -7.78 -9.56 -4.70
C SER A 83 -6.33 -9.41 -5.19
N SER A 84 -5.63 -10.52 -5.49
CA SER A 84 -4.27 -10.56 -6.05
C SER A 84 -4.11 -9.77 -7.35
N LEU A 85 -5.20 -9.33 -7.98
CA LEU A 85 -5.16 -8.33 -9.04
C LEU A 85 -4.45 -7.04 -8.64
N ILE A 86 -4.63 -6.56 -7.40
CA ILE A 86 -4.07 -5.28 -6.92
C ILE A 86 -3.49 -5.33 -5.50
N THR A 87 -3.79 -6.36 -4.71
CA THR A 87 -3.33 -6.48 -3.32
C THR A 87 -3.10 -7.93 -2.91
N GLY A 88 -2.01 -8.19 -2.19
CA GLY A 88 -1.73 -9.49 -1.57
C GLY A 88 -2.58 -9.79 -0.33
N GLN A 89 -3.51 -8.90 0.04
CA GLN A 89 -4.46 -9.06 1.13
C GLN A 89 -5.90 -9.10 0.62
N PRO A 90 -6.78 -9.96 1.17
CA PRO A 90 -8.18 -10.01 0.78
C PRO A 90 -8.87 -8.66 0.90
N ILE A 91 -9.64 -8.28 -0.13
CA ILE A 91 -10.52 -7.10 -0.09
C ILE A 91 -11.81 -7.52 0.61
N THR A 92 -12.11 -6.87 1.74
CA THR A 92 -13.29 -7.17 2.57
C THR A 92 -14.50 -6.30 2.22
N GLU A 93 -14.26 -5.10 1.69
CA GLU A 93 -15.29 -4.13 1.35
C GLU A 93 -14.78 -3.18 0.25
N ILE A 94 -15.71 -2.61 -0.51
CA ILE A 94 -15.44 -1.51 -1.44
C ILE A 94 -16.13 -0.28 -0.87
N LEU A 95 -15.33 0.72 -0.46
CA LEU A 95 -15.82 2.00 0.03
C LEU A 95 -16.14 2.89 -1.18
N CYS A 96 -17.43 3.17 -1.40
CA CYS A 96 -17.95 3.94 -2.52
C CYS A 96 -18.38 5.35 -2.08
#